data_AF-F0YRR6-F1
#
_entry.id   AF-F0YRR6-F1
#
_cell.length_a   1.000
_cell.length_b   1.000
_cell.length_c   1.000
_cell.angle_alpha   90.00
_cell.angle_beta   90.00
_cell.angle_gamma   90.00
#
_symmetry.space_group_name_H-M   'P 1'
#
loop_
_entity.id
_entity.type
_entity.pdbx_description
1 polymer ?
#
loop_
_entity_poly.entity_id
_entity_poly.type
_entity_poly.pdbx_seq_one_letter_code
_entity_poly.pdbx_strand_id
1 'polypeptide(L)'
;LAGAWPAEPGSPRPRLRVVSRARGGTTTASTLPFLEYLLALDGDGGGAPDLVLVDFSVNDARESQDWTTDIDAETTAARPFGRGDRVFAATEALLRFALVADASALLVVESQYYEASSLAAHRRAAARYGVAFVAYGDTLADPVVDARDWGPPNDTATNWAHPPAATHARVAAAAAA
;
A
#
# COMPACT_ATOMS: atom_id res chain seq x y z
N LEU A 1 -10.08 -12.90 11.02
CA LEU A 1 -9.31 -12.13 12.03
C LEU A 1 -9.90 -12.19 13.45
N ALA A 2 -11.22 -12.25 13.67
CA ALA A 2 -11.79 -12.33 15.03
C ALA A 2 -11.66 -13.69 15.77
N GLY A 3 -11.18 -14.74 15.09
CA GLY A 3 -11.15 -16.11 15.63
C GLY A 3 -9.79 -16.59 16.16
N ALA A 4 -8.73 -15.78 16.04
CA ALA A 4 -7.35 -16.22 16.31
C ALA A 4 -6.75 -15.67 17.62
N TRP A 5 -7.48 -14.86 18.39
CA TRP A 5 -6.95 -14.36 19.67
C TRP A 5 -7.19 -15.41 20.76
N PRO A 6 -6.16 -15.99 21.39
CA PRO A 6 -6.34 -16.84 22.56
C PRO A 6 -6.91 -15.96 23.67
N ALA A 7 -8.22 -16.10 23.93
CA ALA A 7 -8.87 -15.44 25.04
C ALA A 7 -8.85 -16.41 26.22
N GLU A 8 -8.02 -16.12 27.23
CA GLU A 8 -8.18 -16.67 28.58
C GLU A 8 -9.65 -16.54 29.01
N PRO A 9 -10.29 -17.59 29.56
CA PRO A 9 -11.67 -17.52 30.03
C PRO A 9 -11.84 -16.36 31.03
N GLY A 10 -12.64 -15.35 30.65
CA GLY A 10 -12.91 -14.18 31.49
C GLY A 10 -12.13 -12.91 31.13
N SER A 11 -11.15 -12.97 30.22
CA SER A 11 -10.49 -11.76 29.72
C SER A 11 -11.37 -11.05 28.69
N PRO A 12 -11.55 -9.72 28.79
CA PRO A 12 -12.25 -8.96 27.75
C PRO A 12 -11.50 -9.13 26.43
N ARG A 13 -12.21 -9.59 25.40
CA ARG A 13 -11.62 -9.69 24.06
C ARG A 13 -11.21 -8.29 23.59
N PRO A 14 -9.99 -8.10 23.06
CA PRO A 14 -9.62 -6.82 22.47
C PRO A 14 -10.64 -6.45 21.39
N ARG A 15 -11.17 -5.23 21.48
CA ARG A 15 -12.10 -4.70 20.47
C ARG A 15 -11.27 -4.10 19.34
N LEU A 16 -11.29 -4.73 18.17
CA LEU A 16 -10.65 -4.20 16.97
C LEU A 16 -11.54 -3.08 16.38
N ARG A 17 -11.00 -1.87 16.27
CA ARG A 17 -11.60 -0.78 15.49
C ARG A 17 -10.85 -0.71 14.15
N VAL A 18 -11.58 -0.91 13.05
CA VAL A 18 -11.03 -0.75 11.70
C VAL A 18 -11.49 0.59 11.14
N VAL A 19 -10.53 1.44 10.75
CA VAL A 19 -10.79 2.69 10.04
C VAL A 19 -10.21 2.55 8.64
N SER A 20 -11.06 2.57 7.62
CA SER A 20 -10.61 2.57 6.23
C SER A 20 -10.54 4.01 5.73
N ARG A 21 -9.35 4.42 5.26
CA ARG A 21 -9.13 5.67 4.55
C ARG A 21 -8.76 5.44 3.08
N ALA A 22 -9.03 4.24 2.55
CA ALA A 22 -8.74 3.89 1.17
C ALA A 22 -9.55 4.76 0.20
N ARG A 23 -8.89 5.33 -0.81
CA ARG A 23 -9.51 6.12 -1.87
C ARG A 23 -9.09 5.58 -3.23
N GLY A 24 -10.08 5.33 -4.10
CA GLY A 24 -9.81 4.88 -5.46
C GLY A 24 -9.13 5.98 -6.28
N GLY A 25 -8.15 5.59 -7.10
CA GLY A 25 -7.50 6.50 -8.05
C GLY A 25 -6.40 7.39 -7.46
N THR A 26 -6.01 7.20 -6.20
CA THR A 26 -4.93 7.97 -5.57
C THR A 26 -3.64 7.17 -5.50
N THR A 27 -2.53 7.84 -5.71
CA THR A 27 -1.16 7.33 -5.57
C THR A 27 -0.56 7.73 -4.23
N THR A 28 0.55 7.11 -3.81
CA THR A 28 1.30 7.53 -2.62
C THR A 28 1.63 9.01 -2.69
N ALA A 29 2.13 9.47 -3.84
CA ALA A 29 2.55 10.85 -4.03
C ALA A 29 1.39 11.84 -3.97
N SER A 30 0.24 11.53 -4.59
CA SER A 30 -0.96 12.38 -4.54
C SER A 30 -1.55 12.50 -3.12
N THR A 31 -1.17 11.58 -2.23
CA THR A 31 -1.69 11.45 -0.88
C THR A 31 -0.84 12.18 0.16
N LEU A 32 0.43 12.49 -0.16
CA LEU A 32 1.36 13.18 0.75
C LEU A 32 0.78 14.45 1.41
N PRO A 33 0.04 15.33 0.70
CA PRO A 33 -0.52 16.53 1.32
C PRO A 33 -1.59 16.27 2.40
N PHE A 34 -2.12 15.04 2.49
CA PHE A 34 -3.23 14.68 3.37
C PHE A 34 -2.82 13.72 4.48
N LEU A 35 -1.52 13.42 4.64
CA LEU A 35 -1.05 12.38 5.58
C LEU A 35 -1.44 12.65 7.03
N GLU A 36 -1.41 13.90 7.47
CA GLU A 36 -1.82 14.27 8.83
C GLU A 36 -3.28 13.86 9.11
N TYR A 37 -4.18 14.12 8.15
CA TYR A 37 -5.58 13.71 8.25
C TYR A 37 -5.75 12.18 8.18
N LEU A 38 -4.99 11.51 7.32
CA LEU A 38 -5.13 10.08 7.08
C LEU A 38 -4.63 9.22 8.25
N LEU A 39 -3.62 9.71 8.97
CA LEU A 39 -3.06 9.04 10.14
C LEU A 39 -3.79 9.41 11.44
N ALA A 40 -4.63 10.45 11.44
CA ALA A 40 -5.43 10.82 12.60
C ALA A 40 -6.60 9.84 12.83
N LEU A 41 -6.76 9.38 14.07
CA LEU A 41 -7.96 8.67 14.52
C LEU A 41 -9.06 9.69 14.88
N ASP A 42 -10.23 9.59 14.25
CA ASP A 42 -11.38 10.44 14.60
C ASP A 42 -11.84 10.18 16.05
N GLY A 43 -11.99 11.27 16.83
CA GLY A 43 -12.53 11.30 18.21
C GLY A 43 -11.58 12.00 19.20
N ASP A 44 -12.14 12.64 20.24
CA ASP A 44 -11.53 13.57 21.21
C ASP A 44 -10.36 13.03 22.08
N GLY A 45 -9.65 11.99 21.64
CA GLY A 45 -8.62 11.28 22.38
C GLY A 45 -7.26 11.14 21.70
N GLY A 46 -7.04 11.73 20.52
CA GLY A 46 -5.68 11.99 19.97
C GLY A 46 -4.71 10.80 19.90
N GLY A 47 -5.20 9.56 19.80
CA GLY A 47 -4.35 8.38 19.75
C GLY A 47 -3.82 8.12 18.34
N ALA A 48 -2.56 7.68 18.23
CA ALA A 48 -2.03 7.12 17.01
C ALA A 48 -2.63 5.72 16.75
N PRO A 49 -2.83 5.30 15.49
CA PRO A 49 -3.22 3.93 15.17
C PRO A 49 -2.15 2.92 15.62
N ASP A 50 -2.58 1.82 16.24
CA ASP A 50 -1.70 0.72 16.66
C ASP A 50 -1.06 0.00 15.46
N LEU A 51 -1.78 -0.04 14.32
CA LEU A 51 -1.34 -0.64 13.06
C LEU A 51 -1.91 0.16 11.88
N VAL A 52 -1.03 0.49 10.94
CA VAL A 52 -1.38 1.11 9.66
C VAL A 52 -0.99 0.20 8.52
N LEU A 53 -1.98 -0.10 7.67
CA LEU A 53 -1.78 -0.82 6.41
C LEU A 53 -1.71 0.21 5.27
N VAL A 54 -0.63 0.19 4.51
CA VAL A 54 -0.41 1.11 3.39
C VAL A 54 -0.42 0.32 2.08
N ASP A 55 -1.33 0.64 1.18
CA ASP A 55 -1.45 -0.02 -0.12
C ASP A 55 -1.76 1.00 -1.22
N PHE A 56 -0.76 1.27 -2.05
CA PHE A 56 -0.87 2.10 -3.26
C PHE A 56 -0.42 1.33 -4.52
N SER A 57 -0.22 0.02 -4.40
CA SER A 57 0.30 -0.92 -5.41
C SER A 57 -0.02 -0.57 -6.87
N VAL A 58 -1.28 -0.72 -7.30
CA VAL A 58 -1.71 -0.46 -8.69
C VAL A 58 -1.64 1.00 -9.06
N ASN A 59 -1.99 1.88 -8.13
CA ASN A 59 -2.05 3.30 -8.43
C ASN A 59 -0.64 3.82 -8.71
N ASP A 60 0.35 3.41 -7.91
CA ASP A 60 1.74 3.78 -8.09
C ASP A 60 2.37 3.09 -9.31
N ALA A 61 1.95 1.86 -9.64
CA ALA A 61 2.34 1.24 -10.91
C ALA A 61 1.80 2.02 -12.12
N ARG A 62 0.61 2.62 -11.99
CA ARG A 62 0.03 3.51 -13.02
C ARG A 62 0.44 4.97 -12.84
N GLU A 63 1.39 5.25 -11.94
CA GLU A 63 1.85 6.61 -11.65
C GLU A 63 2.46 7.22 -12.92
N SER A 64 1.76 8.23 -13.42
CA SER A 64 2.18 9.05 -14.55
C SER A 64 2.51 10.46 -14.10
N GLN A 65 2.60 10.73 -12.79
CA GLN A 65 2.83 12.06 -12.25
C GLN A 65 3.88 12.81 -13.07
N ASP A 66 3.40 13.91 -13.65
CA ASP A 66 4.10 14.86 -14.51
C ASP A 66 5.12 15.68 -13.70
N TRP A 67 5.98 15.01 -12.92
CA TRP A 67 7.15 15.64 -12.30
C TRP A 67 8.14 16.14 -13.36
N THR A 68 7.91 15.83 -14.64
CA THR A 68 8.78 16.15 -15.77
C THR A 68 8.28 17.28 -16.66
N THR A 69 7.02 17.72 -16.54
CA THR A 69 6.45 18.69 -17.51
C THR A 69 7.11 20.07 -17.46
N ASP A 70 7.84 20.39 -16.38
CA ASP A 70 8.70 21.59 -16.28
C ASP A 70 10.21 21.26 -16.16
N ILE A 71 10.63 19.99 -16.23
CA ILE A 71 12.05 19.56 -16.09
C ILE A 71 12.67 19.16 -17.44
N ASP A 72 11.96 19.35 -18.57
CA ASP A 72 12.56 19.14 -19.90
C ASP A 72 13.73 20.12 -20.18
N ALA A 73 13.83 21.22 -19.42
CA ALA A 73 14.98 22.13 -19.46
C ALA A 73 16.15 21.75 -18.52
N GLU A 74 15.93 20.90 -17.50
CA GLU A 74 16.95 20.49 -16.52
C GLU A 74 17.46 19.04 -16.71
N THR A 75 16.78 18.24 -17.53
CA THR A 75 17.06 16.80 -17.72
C THR A 75 18.29 16.48 -18.56
N THR A 76 18.96 17.46 -19.18
CA THR A 76 20.14 17.15 -20.03
C THR A 76 21.40 16.79 -19.23
N ALA A 77 21.43 17.02 -17.91
CA ALA A 77 22.62 16.80 -17.07
C ALA A 77 22.45 15.78 -15.92
N ALA A 78 21.23 15.30 -15.63
CA ALA A 78 20.96 14.40 -14.52
C ALA A 78 20.78 12.94 -14.96
N ARG A 79 21.11 11.98 -14.08
CA ARG A 79 20.77 10.57 -14.28
C ARG A 79 19.26 10.45 -14.55
N PRO A 80 18.81 9.58 -15.48
CA PRO A 80 17.39 9.36 -15.71
C PRO A 80 16.63 9.10 -14.39
N PHE A 81 15.64 9.95 -14.10
CA PHE A 81 14.78 9.84 -12.93
C PHE A 81 13.45 9.19 -13.33
N GLY A 82 13.42 7.86 -13.24
CA GLY A 82 12.31 7.03 -13.74
C GLY A 82 11.15 6.87 -12.75
N ARG A 83 10.10 6.18 -13.19
CA ARG A 83 8.90 5.88 -12.36
C ARG A 83 9.24 5.27 -11.01
N GLY A 84 10.08 4.22 -10.98
CA GLY A 84 10.48 3.58 -9.73
C GLY A 84 11.22 4.51 -8.77
N ASP A 85 11.95 5.51 -9.27
CA ASP A 85 12.60 6.51 -8.42
C ASP A 85 11.57 7.51 -7.83
N ARG A 86 10.54 7.90 -8.62
CA ARG A 86 9.41 8.73 -8.14
C ARG A 86 8.60 8.02 -7.06
N VAL A 87 8.22 6.77 -7.32
CA VAL A 87 7.50 5.92 -6.36
C VAL A 87 8.32 5.79 -5.09
N PHE A 88 9.60 5.43 -5.20
CA PHE A 88 10.49 5.30 -4.04
C PHE A 88 10.53 6.58 -3.20
N ALA A 89 10.71 7.75 -3.84
CA ALA A 89 10.76 9.02 -3.13
C ALA A 89 9.44 9.35 -2.41
N ALA A 90 8.30 9.07 -3.05
CA ALA A 90 6.99 9.28 -2.45
C ALA A 90 6.74 8.32 -1.27
N THR A 91 7.05 7.03 -1.43
CA THR A 91 6.94 6.05 -0.36
C THR A 91 7.87 6.37 0.80
N GLU A 92 9.11 6.78 0.54
CA GLU A 92 10.05 7.23 1.57
C GLU A 92 9.49 8.42 2.36
N ALA A 93 8.91 9.41 1.67
CA ALA A 93 8.28 10.57 2.32
C ALA A 93 7.10 10.16 3.22
N LEU A 94 6.23 9.26 2.74
CA LEU A 94 5.11 8.74 3.51
C LEU A 94 5.59 7.99 4.76
N LEU A 95 6.52 7.03 4.60
CA LEU A 95 7.01 6.22 5.71
C LEU A 95 7.72 7.08 6.75
N ARG A 96 8.56 8.01 6.31
CA ARG A 96 9.23 8.96 7.21
C ARG A 96 8.22 9.79 7.99
N PHE A 97 7.18 10.31 7.34
CA PHE A 97 6.14 11.08 8.02
C PHE A 97 5.42 10.23 9.07
N ALA A 98 4.98 9.02 8.70
CA ALA A 98 4.26 8.13 9.60
C ALA A 98 5.09 7.70 10.82
N LEU A 99 6.38 7.42 10.63
CA LEU A 99 7.29 7.07 11.72
C LEU A 99 7.56 8.26 12.66
N VAL A 100 7.68 9.48 12.12
CA VAL A 100 7.83 10.69 12.95
C VAL A 100 6.54 11.01 13.71
N ALA A 101 5.38 10.68 13.14
CA ALA A 101 4.07 10.82 13.77
C ALA A 101 3.74 9.71 14.79
N ASP A 102 4.72 8.86 15.14
CA ASP A 102 4.61 7.80 16.16
C ASP A 102 3.56 6.72 15.82
N ALA A 103 3.40 6.39 14.53
CA ALA A 103 2.63 5.22 14.12
C ALA A 103 3.25 3.95 14.72
N SER A 104 2.52 3.24 15.57
CA SER A 104 3.08 2.16 16.40
C SER A 104 3.52 0.93 15.60
N ALA A 105 2.82 0.63 14.50
CA ALA A 105 3.24 -0.38 13.53
C ALA A 105 2.80 0.00 12.11
N LEU A 106 3.69 -0.18 11.14
CA LEU A 106 3.45 0.06 9.72
C LEU A 106 3.69 -1.24 8.94
N LEU A 107 2.77 -1.52 8.02
CA LEU A 107 2.91 -2.60 7.05
C LEU A 107 2.60 -2.06 5.65
N VAL A 108 3.60 -2.12 4.76
CA VAL A 108 3.42 -1.84 3.34
C VAL A 108 2.92 -3.11 2.66
N VAL A 109 1.78 -3.01 1.98
CA VAL A 109 1.11 -4.11 1.30
C VAL A 109 1.11 -3.84 -0.20
N GLU A 110 1.61 -4.81 -0.96
CA GLU A 110 1.48 -4.89 -2.40
C GLU A 110 0.38 -5.91 -2.72
N SER A 111 -0.88 -5.49 -2.70
CA SER A 111 -2.04 -6.39 -2.70
C SER A 111 -2.36 -7.03 -4.04
N GLN A 112 -1.65 -6.65 -5.10
CA GLN A 112 -1.99 -6.98 -6.48
C GLN A 112 -0.75 -6.92 -7.38
N TYR A 113 -0.68 -7.85 -8.34
CA TYR A 113 0.48 -8.04 -9.20
C TYR A 113 0.60 -6.93 -10.25
N TYR A 114 1.42 -5.89 -10.04
CA TYR A 114 1.71 -4.90 -11.08
C TYR A 114 3.11 -4.30 -10.98
N GLU A 115 3.66 -3.96 -12.17
CA GLU A 115 4.97 -3.40 -12.50
C GLU A 115 6.14 -3.59 -11.51
N ALA A 116 7.14 -4.38 -11.94
CA ALA A 116 8.34 -4.70 -11.16
C ALA A 116 9.10 -3.48 -10.63
N SER A 117 9.06 -2.35 -11.33
CA SER A 117 9.74 -1.11 -10.93
C SER A 117 9.11 -0.46 -9.68
N SER A 118 7.77 -0.47 -9.57
CA SER A 118 7.00 0.04 -8.43
C SER A 118 7.17 -0.87 -7.22
N LEU A 119 7.02 -2.18 -7.41
CA LEU A 119 7.22 -3.18 -6.36
C LEU A 119 8.63 -3.10 -5.76
N ALA A 120 9.66 -3.01 -6.60
CA ALA A 120 11.03 -2.86 -6.13
C ALA A 120 11.23 -1.54 -5.36
N ALA A 121 10.56 -0.47 -5.77
CA ALA A 121 10.61 0.82 -5.09
C ALA A 121 9.98 0.76 -3.69
N HIS A 122 8.77 0.21 -3.57
CA HIS A 122 8.10 0.02 -2.28
C HIS A 122 8.92 -0.87 -1.33
N ARG A 123 9.39 -2.02 -1.83
CA ARG A 123 10.22 -2.94 -1.04
C ARG A 123 11.51 -2.28 -0.55
N ARG A 124 12.17 -1.50 -1.42
CA ARG A 124 13.38 -0.76 -1.07
C ARG A 124 13.11 0.32 -0.01
N ALA A 125 12.01 1.07 -0.14
CA ALA A 125 11.62 2.09 0.82
C ALA A 125 11.29 1.46 2.19
N ALA A 126 10.47 0.40 2.21
CA ALA A 126 10.12 -0.31 3.44
C ALA A 126 11.37 -0.85 4.16
N ALA A 127 12.26 -1.53 3.42
CA ALA A 127 13.51 -2.07 3.96
C ALA A 127 14.43 -0.98 4.55
N ARG A 128 14.52 0.20 3.91
CA ARG A 128 15.34 1.33 4.39
C ARG A 128 14.89 1.85 5.76
N TYR A 129 13.60 1.75 6.06
CA TYR A 129 13.00 2.24 7.30
C TYR A 129 12.66 1.12 8.30
N GLY A 130 13.04 -0.14 8.02
CA GLY A 130 12.72 -1.28 8.88
C GLY A 130 11.21 -1.57 8.98
N VAL A 131 10.43 -1.11 7.99
CA VAL A 131 8.98 -1.32 7.93
C VAL A 131 8.69 -2.67 7.30
N ALA A 132 7.75 -3.42 7.86
CA ALA A 132 7.33 -4.70 7.31
C ALA A 132 6.73 -4.51 5.92
N PHE A 133 7.04 -5.44 5.01
CA PHE A 133 6.57 -5.42 3.63
C PHE A 133 6.04 -6.79 3.25
N VAL A 134 4.85 -6.81 2.65
CA VAL A 134 4.24 -8.03 2.11
C VAL A 134 3.82 -7.75 0.69
N ALA A 135 4.29 -8.58 -0.26
CA ALA A 135 3.75 -8.60 -1.61
C ALA A 135 2.92 -9.85 -1.85
N TYR A 136 1.78 -9.63 -2.49
CA TYR A 136 0.88 -10.69 -2.92
C TYR A 136 1.60 -11.72 -3.81
N GLY A 137 2.48 -11.26 -4.72
CA GLY A 137 3.31 -12.16 -5.54
C GLY A 137 4.25 -13.06 -4.75
N ASP A 138 4.67 -12.68 -3.54
CA ASP A 138 5.55 -13.49 -2.68
C ASP A 138 4.75 -14.52 -1.84
N THR A 139 3.44 -14.34 -1.71
CA THR A 139 2.55 -15.15 -0.84
C THR A 139 1.61 -16.06 -1.60
N LEU A 140 1.55 -15.91 -2.92
CA LEU A 140 0.86 -16.84 -3.79
C LEU A 140 1.70 -18.11 -3.94
N ALA A 141 1.15 -19.23 -3.48
CA ALA A 141 1.57 -20.52 -3.99
C ALA A 141 1.28 -20.55 -5.50
N ASP A 142 2.23 -21.06 -6.28
CA ASP A 142 2.02 -21.29 -7.70
C ASP A 142 0.70 -22.08 -7.93
N PRO A 143 -0.11 -21.70 -8.93
CA PRO A 143 0.13 -20.62 -9.87
C PRO A 143 -0.34 -19.25 -9.34
N VAL A 144 0.49 -18.24 -9.57
CA VAL A 144 0.07 -16.84 -9.59
C VAL A 144 -1.19 -16.77 -10.45
N VAL A 145 -2.31 -16.35 -9.87
CA VAL A 145 -3.52 -16.07 -10.67
C VAL A 145 -3.21 -14.81 -11.46
N ASP A 146 -2.73 -14.99 -12.69
CA ASP A 146 -2.58 -13.91 -13.66
C ASP A 146 -3.92 -13.19 -13.69
N ALA A 147 -3.92 -11.85 -13.68
CA ALA A 147 -5.18 -11.12 -13.77
C ALA A 147 -5.96 -11.44 -15.07
N ARG A 148 -5.31 -12.14 -16.03
CA ARG A 148 -5.92 -12.90 -17.16
C ARG A 148 -6.98 -13.89 -16.74
N ASP A 149 -6.79 -14.54 -15.61
CA ASP A 149 -7.64 -15.61 -15.11
C ASP A 149 -8.83 -15.08 -14.28
N TRP A 150 -8.91 -13.76 -14.07
CA TRP A 150 -10.01 -13.12 -13.33
C TRP A 150 -11.28 -12.96 -14.19
N GLY A 151 -11.21 -13.28 -15.49
CA GLY A 151 -12.32 -13.29 -16.43
C GLY A 151 -11.98 -12.64 -17.78
N PRO A 152 -12.81 -12.85 -18.83
CA PRO A 152 -12.60 -12.20 -20.12
C PRO A 152 -12.63 -10.66 -20.00
N PRO A 153 -11.85 -9.93 -20.81
CA PRO A 153 -11.92 -8.48 -20.87
C PRO A 153 -13.27 -8.07 -21.48
N ASN A 154 -14.22 -7.70 -20.64
CA ASN A 154 -15.46 -7.08 -21.07
C ASN A 154 -15.23 -5.57 -21.05
N ASP A 155 -15.51 -4.88 -22.17
CA ASP A 155 -14.87 -3.62 -22.61
C ASP A 155 -14.97 -2.39 -21.69
N THR A 156 -15.61 -2.48 -20.53
CA THR A 156 -15.95 -1.29 -19.73
C THR A 156 -15.94 -1.48 -18.21
N ALA A 157 -15.70 -2.67 -17.66
CA ALA A 157 -15.86 -2.89 -16.21
C ALA A 157 -14.80 -3.74 -15.50
N THR A 158 -14.06 -4.62 -16.18
CA THR A 158 -13.03 -5.45 -15.51
C THR A 158 -11.66 -4.83 -15.70
N ASN A 159 -11.37 -3.81 -14.90
CA ASN A 159 -10.01 -3.29 -14.78
C ASN A 159 -9.24 -4.35 -13.97
N TRP A 160 -8.15 -4.86 -14.53
CA TRP A 160 -7.26 -5.82 -13.87
C TRP A 160 -6.68 -5.25 -12.56
N ALA A 161 -6.90 -3.96 -12.31
CA ALA A 161 -6.71 -3.21 -11.09
C ALA A 161 -7.64 -3.58 -9.90
N HIS A 162 -8.69 -4.38 -10.09
CA HIS A 162 -9.68 -4.65 -9.05
C HIS A 162 -9.90 -6.16 -8.88
N PRO A 163 -9.27 -6.80 -7.87
CA PRO A 163 -9.39 -8.24 -7.67
C PRO A 163 -10.82 -8.68 -7.29
N PRO A 164 -11.25 -9.90 -7.68
CA PRO A 164 -12.52 -10.46 -7.21
C PRO A 164 -12.46 -10.77 -5.70
N ALA A 165 -13.63 -10.92 -5.07
CA ALA A 165 -13.76 -11.15 -3.62
C ALA A 165 -12.91 -12.32 -3.08
N ALA A 166 -12.77 -13.40 -3.86
CA ALA A 166 -11.94 -14.55 -3.49
C ALA A 166 -10.44 -14.19 -3.37
N THR A 167 -9.96 -13.25 -4.19
CA THR A 167 -8.59 -12.75 -4.14
C THR A 167 -8.37 -11.86 -2.92
N HIS A 168 -9.34 -10.99 -2.57
CA HIS A 168 -9.30 -10.21 -1.33
C HIS A 168 -9.14 -11.09 -0.07
N ALA A 169 -9.85 -12.22 -0.01
CA ALA A 169 -9.74 -13.15 1.12
C ALA A 169 -8.34 -13.79 1.25
N ARG A 170 -7.68 -14.08 0.12
CA ARG A 170 -6.30 -14.61 0.09
C ARG A 170 -5.29 -13.57 0.55
N VAL A 171 -5.43 -12.32 0.08
CA VAL A 171 -4.59 -11.19 0.54
C VAL A 171 -4.73 -11.01 2.05
N ALA A 172 -5.95 -11.03 2.57
CA ALA A 172 -6.20 -10.91 4.00
C ALA A 172 -5.59 -12.06 4.82
N ALA A 173 -5.54 -13.28 4.28
CA ALA A 173 -4.91 -14.41 4.93
C ALA A 173 -3.38 -14.28 4.95
N ALA A 174 -2.77 -13.85 3.85
CA ALA A 174 -1.32 -13.66 3.74
C ALA A 174 -0.80 -12.54 4.64
N ALA A 175 -1.53 -11.41 4.74
CA ALA A 175 -1.16 -10.30 5.64
C ALA A 175 -1.28 -10.65 7.13
N ALA A 176 -1.91 -11.78 7.47
CA ALA A 176 -2.13 -12.23 8.85
C ALA A 176 -1.23 -13.40 9.26
N ALA A 177 -0.39 -13.92 8.36
CA ALA A 177 0.53 -15.03 8.58
C ALA A 177 1.90 -14.55 9.06
#